data_AF-Q213H4-F1
#
_entry.id   AF-Q213H4-F1
#
_cell.length_a   1.000
_cell.length_b   1.000
_cell.length_c   1.000
_cell.angle_alpha   90.00
_cell.angle_beta   90.00
_cell.angle_gamma   90.00
#
_symmetry.space_group_name_H-M   'P 1'
#
loop_
_entity.id
_entity.type
_entity.pdbx_description
1 polymer ?
#
loop_
_entity_poly.entity_id
_entity_poly.type
_entity_poly.pdbx_seq_one_letter_code
_entity_poly.pdbx_strand_id
1 'polypeptide(L)'
;MMASTAYADTETERLREALRSATAQTRQLEDQRTALQARVAEFDREKAAAKAQVDAAKAEVRDIQKQHREAIEEFNKRLAERDETLEKWKAAYEEAATVARTKDAERAKFEGQAAAYKASTKNCVAKNGQLFKAGGELLQQYQEVTIGDTIVAREPVLGLRRVEIQNRIQESRDKLLDQKVTP
;
A
#
# COMPACT_ATOMS: atom_id res chain seq x y z
N MET A 1 -58.11 -116.47 2.46
CA MET A 1 -58.51 -115.07 2.67
C MET A 1 -57.52 -114.31 3.58
N MET A 2 -56.21 -114.27 3.28
CA MET A 2 -55.23 -113.50 4.09
C MET A 2 -54.29 -112.58 3.27
N ALA A 3 -54.35 -112.62 1.93
CA ALA A 3 -53.46 -111.81 1.08
C ALA A 3 -54.02 -110.40 0.78
N SER A 4 -55.34 -110.22 0.70
CA SER A 4 -55.95 -108.89 0.44
C SER A 4 -55.87 -107.93 1.63
N THR A 5 -55.85 -108.43 2.86
CA THR A 5 -55.71 -107.61 4.07
C THR A 5 -54.29 -107.05 4.22
N ALA A 6 -53.26 -107.84 3.89
CA ALA A 6 -51.86 -107.38 3.91
C ALA A 6 -51.55 -106.32 2.83
N TYR A 7 -52.22 -106.39 1.68
CA TYR A 7 -52.07 -105.41 0.59
C TYR A 7 -52.76 -104.07 0.92
N ALA A 8 -53.94 -104.12 1.54
CA ALA A 8 -54.61 -102.91 2.04
C ALA A 8 -53.82 -102.23 3.17
N ASP A 9 -53.19 -103.00 4.06
CA ASP A 9 -52.37 -102.46 5.16
C ASP A 9 -51.13 -101.72 4.62
N THR A 10 -50.46 -102.29 3.61
CA THR A 10 -49.27 -101.67 2.98
C THR A 10 -49.55 -100.39 2.19
N GLU A 11 -50.71 -100.27 1.54
CA GLU A 11 -51.14 -99.03 0.87
C GLU A 11 -51.51 -97.94 1.88
N THR A 12 -52.18 -98.30 2.98
CA THR A 12 -52.48 -97.34 4.06
C THR A 12 -51.23 -96.84 4.77
N GLU A 13 -50.21 -97.67 4.98
CA GLU A 13 -48.93 -97.23 5.55
C GLU A 13 -48.18 -96.27 4.61
N ARG A 14 -48.19 -96.51 3.29
CA ARG A 14 -47.62 -95.57 2.31
C ARG A 14 -48.32 -94.22 2.33
N LEU A 15 -49.65 -94.19 2.43
CA LEU A 15 -50.42 -92.96 2.53
C LEU A 15 -50.14 -92.21 3.85
N ARG A 16 -49.98 -92.94 4.96
CA ARG A 16 -49.57 -92.35 6.25
C ARG A 16 -48.17 -91.74 6.16
N GLU A 17 -47.22 -92.42 5.55
CA GLU A 17 -45.86 -91.91 5.37
C GLU A 17 -45.82 -90.70 4.43
N ALA A 18 -46.57 -90.73 3.33
CA ALA A 18 -46.73 -89.59 2.43
C ALA A 18 -47.35 -88.38 3.15
N LEU A 19 -48.35 -88.61 4.02
CA LEU A 19 -48.96 -87.55 4.83
C LEU A 19 -47.98 -86.98 5.87
N ARG A 20 -47.18 -87.82 6.55
CA ARG A 20 -46.13 -87.36 7.47
C ARG A 20 -45.08 -86.52 6.75
N SER A 21 -44.61 -86.99 5.58
CA SER A 21 -43.66 -86.27 4.73
C SER A 21 -44.22 -84.94 4.24
N ALA A 22 -45.46 -84.91 3.75
CA ALA A 22 -46.12 -83.67 3.34
C ALA A 22 -46.26 -82.69 4.52
N THR A 23 -46.64 -83.17 5.70
CA THR A 23 -46.75 -82.34 6.91
C THR A 23 -45.40 -81.76 7.32
N ALA A 24 -44.31 -82.54 7.24
CA ALA A 24 -42.96 -82.08 7.51
C ALA A 24 -42.51 -81.02 6.49
N GLN A 25 -42.82 -81.21 5.21
CA GLN A 25 -42.53 -80.23 4.15
C GLN A 25 -43.32 -78.93 4.35
N THR A 26 -44.60 -79.00 4.72
CA THR A 26 -45.41 -77.80 5.03
C THR A 26 -44.79 -77.01 6.18
N ARG A 27 -44.40 -77.67 7.28
CA ARG A 27 -43.73 -77.01 8.41
C ARG A 27 -42.42 -76.36 7.99
N GLN A 28 -41.59 -77.06 7.21
CA GLN A 28 -40.34 -76.51 6.70
C GLN A 28 -40.57 -75.28 5.80
N LEU A 29 -41.59 -75.30 4.93
CA LEU A 29 -41.95 -74.15 4.08
C LEU A 29 -42.52 -72.98 4.90
N GLU A 30 -43.28 -73.26 5.96
CA GLU A 30 -43.77 -72.24 6.91
C GLU A 30 -42.62 -71.57 7.68
N ASP A 31 -41.64 -72.34 8.14
CA ASP A 31 -40.42 -71.84 8.78
C ASP A 31 -39.60 -70.98 7.80
N GLN A 32 -39.41 -71.45 6.56
CA GLN A 32 -38.74 -70.69 5.51
C GLN A 32 -39.47 -69.39 5.16
N ARG A 33 -40.81 -69.43 5.07
CA ARG A 33 -41.63 -68.24 4.84
C ARG A 33 -41.47 -67.23 5.97
N THR A 34 -41.51 -67.68 7.22
CA THR A 34 -41.32 -66.81 8.40
C THR A 34 -39.92 -66.19 8.39
N ALA A 35 -38.88 -66.99 8.10
CA ALA A 35 -37.50 -66.50 8.01
C ALA A 35 -37.31 -65.49 6.87
N LEU A 36 -37.91 -65.72 5.69
CA LEU A 36 -37.87 -64.78 4.58
C LEU A 36 -38.64 -63.49 4.88
N GLN A 37 -39.80 -63.58 5.53
CA GLN A 37 -40.56 -62.41 5.95
C GLN A 37 -39.76 -61.55 6.95
N ALA A 38 -39.06 -62.18 7.90
CA ALA A 38 -38.18 -61.48 8.82
C ALA A 38 -37.04 -60.76 8.07
N ARG A 39 -36.39 -61.42 7.11
CA ARG A 39 -35.33 -60.81 6.28
C ARG A 39 -35.82 -59.65 5.42
N VAL A 40 -37.01 -59.77 4.83
CA VAL A 40 -37.61 -58.65 4.05
C VAL A 40 -37.87 -57.45 4.96
N ALA A 41 -38.44 -57.68 6.15
CA ALA A 41 -38.67 -56.61 7.11
C ALA A 41 -37.35 -55.96 7.59
N GLU A 42 -36.28 -56.73 7.74
CA GLU A 42 -34.93 -56.22 8.05
C GLU A 42 -34.37 -55.39 6.90
N PHE A 43 -34.39 -55.89 5.67
CA PHE A 43 -33.93 -55.14 4.49
C PHE A 43 -34.73 -53.86 4.25
N ASP A 44 -36.05 -53.86 4.49
CA ASP A 44 -36.87 -52.66 4.37
C ASP A 44 -36.48 -51.60 5.41
N ARG A 45 -36.15 -52.03 6.65
CA ARG A 45 -35.63 -51.13 7.68
C ARG A 45 -34.25 -50.56 7.31
N GLU A 46 -33.34 -51.41 6.84
CA GLU A 46 -32.01 -50.98 6.40
C GLU A 46 -32.10 -50.01 5.23
N LYS A 47 -32.95 -50.30 4.24
CA LYS A 47 -33.19 -49.43 3.09
C LYS A 47 -33.77 -48.08 3.51
N ALA A 48 -34.72 -48.07 4.44
CA ALA A 48 -35.26 -46.83 4.98
C ALA A 48 -34.19 -46.01 5.73
N ALA A 49 -33.36 -46.66 6.55
CA ALA A 49 -32.26 -46.03 7.25
C ALA A 49 -31.19 -45.46 6.30
N ALA A 50 -30.77 -46.24 5.31
CA ALA A 50 -29.81 -45.82 4.29
C ALA A 50 -30.36 -44.64 3.46
N LYS A 51 -31.65 -44.66 3.11
CA LYS A 51 -32.29 -43.54 2.41
C LYS A 51 -32.30 -42.27 3.26
N ALA A 52 -32.65 -42.38 4.54
CA ALA A 52 -32.61 -41.25 5.46
C ALA A 52 -31.19 -40.67 5.61
N GLN A 53 -30.17 -41.52 5.69
CA GLN A 53 -28.76 -41.08 5.72
C GLN A 53 -28.35 -40.36 4.44
N VAL A 54 -28.73 -40.88 3.27
CA VAL A 54 -28.43 -40.23 1.99
C VAL A 54 -29.11 -38.87 1.88
N ASP A 55 -30.37 -38.77 2.32
CA ASP A 55 -31.11 -37.51 2.27
C ASP A 55 -30.52 -36.48 3.26
N ALA A 56 -30.10 -36.92 4.45
CA ALA A 56 -29.39 -36.07 5.41
C ALA A 56 -28.03 -35.58 4.86
N ALA A 57 -27.21 -36.49 4.31
CA ALA A 57 -25.92 -36.13 3.73
C ALA A 57 -26.08 -35.17 2.54
N LYS A 58 -27.11 -35.35 1.71
CA LYS A 58 -27.42 -34.41 0.61
C LYS A 58 -27.81 -33.03 1.13
N ALA A 59 -28.57 -32.96 2.23
CA ALA A 59 -28.93 -31.69 2.85
C ALA A 59 -27.69 -30.98 3.40
N GLU A 60 -26.82 -31.72 4.09
CA GLU A 60 -25.56 -31.19 4.62
C GLU A 60 -24.63 -30.68 3.51
N VAL A 61 -24.44 -31.45 2.43
CA VAL A 61 -23.64 -31.01 1.28
C VAL A 61 -24.19 -29.72 0.66
N ARG A 62 -25.51 -29.58 0.55
CA ARG A 62 -26.13 -28.36 0.03
C ARG A 62 -25.88 -27.16 0.93
N ASP A 63 -25.95 -27.35 2.24
CA ASP A 63 -25.70 -26.28 3.20
C ASP A 63 -24.23 -25.86 3.21
N ILE A 64 -23.31 -26.83 3.26
CA ILE A 64 -21.87 -26.59 3.16
C ILE A 64 -21.52 -25.86 1.86
N GLN A 65 -22.08 -26.28 0.73
CA GLN A 65 -21.87 -25.59 -0.56
C GLN A 65 -22.40 -24.15 -0.55
N LYS A 66 -23.51 -23.89 0.14
CA LYS A 66 -24.06 -22.53 0.28
C LYS A 66 -23.13 -21.68 1.15
N GLN A 67 -22.76 -22.17 2.33
CA GLN A 67 -21.84 -21.48 3.23
C GLN A 67 -20.49 -21.19 2.56
N HIS A 68 -19.96 -22.15 1.79
CA HIS A 68 -18.72 -21.93 1.04
C HIS A 68 -18.85 -20.85 -0.03
N ARG A 69 -19.98 -20.81 -0.78
CA ARG A 69 -20.21 -19.74 -1.76
C ARG A 69 -20.27 -18.38 -1.08
N GLU A 70 -21.03 -18.26 0.00
CA GLU A 70 -21.15 -17.02 0.77
C GLU A 70 -19.79 -16.58 1.35
N ALA A 71 -19.01 -17.52 1.90
CA ALA A 71 -17.67 -17.24 2.40
C ALA A 71 -16.71 -16.79 1.30
N ILE A 72 -16.77 -17.37 0.10
CA ILE A 72 -15.94 -16.96 -1.04
C ILE A 72 -16.34 -15.55 -1.51
N GLU A 73 -17.64 -15.26 -1.59
CA GLU A 73 -18.15 -13.93 -1.96
C GLU A 73 -17.71 -12.86 -0.96
N GLU A 74 -17.85 -13.14 0.34
CA GLU A 74 -17.40 -12.23 1.40
C GLU A 74 -15.87 -12.03 1.35
N PHE A 75 -15.11 -13.11 1.18
CA PHE A 75 -13.66 -13.05 1.08
C PHE A 75 -13.20 -12.22 -0.12
N ASN A 76 -13.81 -12.41 -1.29
CA ASN A 76 -13.52 -11.64 -2.49
C ASN A 76 -13.87 -10.16 -2.32
N LYS A 77 -15.00 -9.85 -1.67
CA LYS A 77 -15.37 -8.47 -1.35
C LYS A 77 -14.34 -7.81 -0.44
N ARG A 78 -13.92 -8.50 0.63
CA ARG A 78 -12.89 -8.01 1.55
C ARG A 78 -11.54 -7.82 0.87
N LEU A 79 -11.17 -8.71 -0.05
CA LEU A 79 -9.97 -8.54 -0.87
C LEU A 79 -10.04 -7.27 -1.71
N ALA A 80 -11.14 -7.06 -2.43
CA ALA A 80 -11.32 -5.85 -3.25
C ALA A 80 -11.25 -4.56 -2.40
N GLU A 81 -11.90 -4.55 -1.24
CA GLU A 81 -11.84 -3.41 -0.30
C GLU A 81 -10.41 -3.18 0.24
N ARG A 82 -9.65 -4.25 0.50
CA ARG A 82 -8.24 -4.15 0.92
C ARG A 82 -7.36 -3.61 -0.20
N ASP A 83 -7.54 -4.09 -1.43
CA ASP A 83 -6.78 -3.64 -2.59
C ASP A 83 -7.04 -2.15 -2.87
N GLU A 84 -8.30 -1.72 -2.85
CA GLU A 84 -8.66 -0.30 -3.00
C GLU A 84 -8.04 0.55 -1.88
N THR A 85 -8.05 0.05 -0.64
CA THR A 85 -7.42 0.73 0.49
C THR A 85 -5.91 0.84 0.26
N LEU A 86 -5.23 -0.24 -0.14
CA LEU A 86 -3.79 -0.24 -0.40
C LEU A 86 -3.41 0.75 -1.50
N GLU A 87 -4.18 0.81 -2.59
CA GLU A 87 -3.94 1.78 -3.66
C GLU A 87 -4.11 3.22 -3.17
N LYS A 88 -5.13 3.51 -2.35
CA LYS A 88 -5.29 4.83 -1.71
C LYS A 88 -4.09 5.18 -0.82
N TRP A 89 -3.61 4.24 -0.01
CA TRP A 89 -2.43 4.46 0.82
C TRP A 89 -1.18 4.73 -0.02
N LYS A 90 -0.94 3.95 -1.08
CA LYS A 90 0.19 4.19 -1.99
C LYS A 90 0.13 5.57 -2.61
N ALA A 91 -1.02 5.97 -3.16
CA ALA A 91 -1.21 7.29 -3.75
C ALA A 91 -0.95 8.41 -2.72
N ALA A 92 -1.50 8.28 -1.51
CA ALA A 92 -1.27 9.26 -0.44
C ALA A 92 0.22 9.34 -0.02
N TYR A 93 0.92 8.21 0.02
CA TYR A 93 2.35 8.18 0.31
C TYR A 93 3.18 8.81 -0.81
N GLU A 94 2.85 8.56 -2.07
CA GLU A 94 3.52 9.18 -3.23
C GLU A 94 3.29 10.70 -3.27
N GLU A 95 2.07 11.14 -2.97
CA GLU A 95 1.75 12.56 -2.86
C GLU A 95 2.55 13.21 -1.72
N ALA A 96 2.56 12.60 -0.52
CA ALA A 96 3.33 13.09 0.61
C ALA A 96 4.83 13.16 0.31
N ALA A 97 5.39 12.15 -0.35
CA ALA A 97 6.79 12.14 -0.78
C ALA A 97 7.08 13.25 -1.81
N THR A 98 6.15 13.51 -2.74
CA THR A 98 6.28 14.58 -3.73
C THR A 98 6.23 15.96 -3.06
N VAL A 99 5.32 16.17 -2.13
CA VAL A 99 5.22 17.40 -1.34
C VAL A 99 6.50 17.63 -0.54
N ALA A 100 7.01 16.60 0.15
CA ALA A 100 8.26 16.69 0.91
C ALA A 100 9.44 17.10 0.02
N ARG A 101 9.64 16.43 -1.12
CA ARG A 101 10.71 16.76 -2.08
C ARG A 101 10.58 18.18 -2.63
N THR A 102 9.35 18.61 -2.92
CA THR A 102 9.08 19.97 -3.40
C THR A 102 9.44 21.00 -2.33
N LYS A 103 9.04 20.76 -1.08
CA LYS A 103 9.35 21.65 0.05
C LYS A 103 10.84 21.72 0.34
N ASP A 104 11.55 20.61 0.26
CA ASP A 104 13.01 20.60 0.42
C ASP A 104 13.70 21.38 -0.69
N ALA A 105 13.26 21.24 -1.94
CA ALA A 105 13.79 22.00 -3.06
C ALA A 105 13.50 23.51 -2.94
N GLU A 106 12.28 23.89 -2.54
CA GLU A 106 11.91 25.28 -2.25
C GLU A 106 12.78 25.85 -1.12
N ARG A 107 12.97 25.08 -0.05
CA ARG A 107 13.80 25.47 1.09
C ARG A 107 15.25 25.70 0.68
N ALA A 108 15.85 24.77 -0.07
CA ALA A 108 17.21 24.91 -0.57
C ALA A 108 17.36 26.16 -1.47
N LYS A 109 16.37 26.44 -2.31
CA LYS A 109 16.33 27.66 -3.14
C LYS A 109 16.29 28.92 -2.27
N PHE A 110 15.41 28.98 -1.27
CA PHE A 110 15.31 30.14 -0.38
C PHE A 110 16.56 30.33 0.48
N GLU A 111 17.16 29.25 0.98
CA GLU A 111 18.43 29.30 1.71
C GLU A 111 19.56 29.84 0.82
N GLY A 112 19.64 29.40 -0.44
CA GLY A 112 20.60 29.94 -1.42
C GLY A 112 20.39 31.43 -1.71
N GLN A 113 19.14 31.85 -1.93
CA GLN A 113 18.81 33.27 -2.14
C GLN A 113 19.13 34.12 -0.90
N ALA A 114 18.79 33.64 0.29
CA ALA A 114 19.10 34.34 1.54
C ALA A 114 20.61 34.49 1.74
N ALA A 115 21.40 33.45 1.43
CA ALA A 115 22.86 33.52 1.47
C ALA A 115 23.41 34.56 0.47
N ALA A 116 22.92 34.56 -0.77
CA ALA A 116 23.30 35.53 -1.79
C ALA A 116 22.96 36.97 -1.38
N TYR A 117 21.75 37.23 -0.89
CA TYR A 117 21.35 38.55 -0.40
C TYR A 117 22.17 39.01 0.80
N LYS A 118 22.48 38.09 1.74
CA LYS A 118 23.33 38.39 2.89
C LYS A 118 24.75 38.77 2.44
N ALA A 119 25.32 38.05 1.48
CA ALA A 119 26.62 38.34 0.92
C ALA A 119 26.63 39.70 0.17
N SER A 120 25.63 39.96 -0.67
CA SER A 120 25.46 41.22 -1.38
C SER A 120 25.34 42.40 -0.41
N THR A 121 24.48 42.28 0.62
CA THR A 121 24.31 43.32 1.65
C THR A 121 25.61 43.60 2.39
N LYS A 122 26.36 42.56 2.77
CA LYS A 122 27.67 42.72 3.42
C LYS A 122 28.66 43.47 2.51
N ASN A 123 28.67 43.15 1.22
CA ASN A 123 29.50 43.84 0.23
C ASN A 123 29.08 45.32 0.10
N CYS A 124 27.78 45.60 -0.05
CA CYS A 124 27.25 46.97 -0.10
C CYS A 124 27.65 47.79 1.13
N VAL A 125 27.54 47.23 2.33
CA VAL A 125 27.94 47.91 3.58
C VAL A 125 29.45 48.20 3.57
N ALA A 126 30.28 47.24 3.17
CA ALA A 126 31.73 47.44 3.09
C ALA A 126 32.12 48.51 2.06
N LYS A 127 31.54 48.44 0.85
CA LYS A 127 31.75 49.41 -0.23
C LYS A 127 31.26 50.82 0.15
N ASN A 128 30.12 50.92 0.83
CA ASN A 128 29.61 52.19 1.36
C ASN A 128 30.58 52.79 2.40
N GLY A 129 31.09 51.99 3.33
CA GLY A 129 32.11 52.45 4.28
C GLY A 129 33.38 52.98 3.58
N GLN A 130 33.82 52.30 2.51
CA GLN A 130 34.96 52.74 1.70
C GLN A 130 34.65 54.03 0.91
N LEU A 131 33.44 54.16 0.33
CA LEU A 131 32.98 55.39 -0.31
C LEU A 131 32.96 56.57 0.66
N PHE A 132 32.44 56.38 1.87
CA PHE A 132 32.40 57.42 2.89
C PHE A 132 33.82 57.88 3.27
N LYS A 133 34.74 56.92 3.45
CA LYS A 133 36.15 57.23 3.73
C LYS A 133 36.80 58.00 2.58
N ALA A 134 36.68 57.51 1.35
CA ALA A 134 37.24 58.16 0.16
C ALA A 134 36.65 59.57 -0.06
N GLY A 135 35.35 59.76 0.18
CA GLY A 135 34.70 61.07 0.15
C GLY A 135 35.22 62.02 1.21
N GLY A 136 35.46 61.53 2.44
CA GLY A 136 36.10 62.30 3.51
C GLY A 136 37.53 62.72 3.17
N GLU A 137 38.34 61.79 2.63
CA GLU A 137 39.71 62.08 2.16
C GLU A 137 39.73 63.14 1.06
N LEU A 138 38.80 63.06 0.09
CA LEU A 138 38.66 64.05 -0.98
C LEU A 138 38.30 65.44 -0.45
N LEU A 139 37.36 65.53 0.50
CA LEU A 139 36.99 66.81 1.14
C LEU A 139 38.16 67.42 1.92
N GLN A 140 38.93 66.60 2.65
CA GLN A 140 40.12 67.05 3.37
C GLN A 140 41.18 67.58 2.41
N GLN A 141 41.47 66.86 1.32
CA GLN A 141 42.41 67.34 0.29
C GLN A 141 41.98 68.66 -0.33
N TYR A 142 40.68 68.84 -0.59
CA TYR A 142 40.15 70.12 -1.10
C TYR A 142 40.34 71.27 -0.11
N GLN A 143 40.14 71.03 1.20
CA GLN A 143 40.37 72.03 2.24
C GLN A 143 41.85 72.41 2.36
N GLU A 144 42.74 71.41 2.35
CA GLU A 144 44.19 71.63 2.43
C GLU A 144 44.72 72.42 1.21
N VAL A 145 44.24 72.14 0.00
CA VAL A 145 44.57 72.92 -1.20
C VAL A 145 44.07 74.37 -1.07
N THR A 146 42.86 74.58 -0.56
CA THR A 146 42.30 75.94 -0.36
C THR A 146 43.11 76.76 0.65
N ILE A 147 43.60 76.12 1.72
CA ILE A 147 44.43 76.76 2.75
C ILE A 147 45.86 77.01 2.22
N GLY A 148 46.43 76.09 1.44
CA GLY A 148 47.77 76.21 0.86
C GLY A 148 47.88 77.18 -0.33
N ASP A 149 46.86 77.24 -1.18
CA ASP A 149 46.86 78.09 -2.39
C ASP A 149 46.58 79.57 -2.09
N THR A 150 45.92 79.89 -0.97
CA THR A 150 45.78 81.29 -0.54
C THR A 150 47.12 81.96 -0.21
N ILE A 151 48.20 81.18 -0.02
CA ILE A 151 49.55 81.68 0.25
C ILE A 151 50.41 81.79 -1.04
N VAL A 152 50.05 81.12 -2.15
CA VAL A 152 50.94 80.93 -3.32
C VAL A 152 50.37 81.46 -4.65
N ALA A 153 49.75 82.65 -4.63
CA ALA A 153 49.11 83.25 -5.81
C ALA A 153 50.07 83.94 -6.82
N ARG A 154 51.40 83.72 -6.75
CA ARG A 154 52.37 84.29 -7.70
C ARG A 154 53.51 83.30 -7.93
N GLU A 155 53.49 82.52 -9.03
CA GLU A 155 54.66 82.11 -9.84
C GLU A 155 54.34 81.05 -10.93
N PRO A 156 55.21 80.86 -11.96
CA PRO A 156 55.01 79.98 -13.15
C PRO A 156 54.93 78.46 -12.88
N VAL A 157 55.02 78.03 -11.61
CA VAL A 157 55.02 76.62 -11.16
C VAL A 157 53.64 75.94 -11.30
N LEU A 158 52.63 76.68 -11.77
CA LEU A 158 51.25 76.22 -11.95
C LEU A 158 51.09 75.01 -12.88
N GLY A 159 52.00 74.78 -13.84
CA GLY A 159 51.92 73.63 -14.75
C GLY A 159 52.09 72.28 -14.04
N LEU A 160 53.11 72.15 -13.18
CA LEU A 160 53.37 70.93 -12.40
C LEU A 160 52.30 70.73 -11.32
N ARG A 161 51.93 71.79 -10.59
CA ARG A 161 50.86 71.74 -9.58
C ARG A 161 49.50 71.39 -10.17
N ARG A 162 49.19 71.86 -11.39
CA ARG A 162 47.96 71.48 -12.11
C ARG A 162 47.92 69.98 -12.40
N VAL A 163 49.04 69.38 -12.82
CA VAL A 163 49.13 67.93 -13.06
C VAL A 163 48.98 67.16 -11.75
N GLU A 164 49.60 67.61 -10.65
CA GLU A 164 49.42 67.00 -9.33
C GLU A 164 47.95 67.03 -8.86
N ILE A 165 47.27 68.16 -9.01
CA ILE A 165 45.84 68.30 -8.68
C ILE A 165 45.00 67.39 -9.57
N GLN A 166 45.27 67.34 -10.88
CA GLN A 166 44.56 66.46 -11.80
C GLN A 166 44.75 64.98 -11.46
N ASN A 167 45.97 64.56 -11.11
CA ASN A 167 46.27 63.19 -10.69
C ASN A 167 45.52 62.83 -9.40
N ARG A 168 45.46 63.74 -8.42
CA ARG A 168 44.70 63.51 -7.17
C ARG A 168 43.19 63.42 -7.39
N ILE A 169 42.63 64.25 -8.27
CA ILE A 169 41.22 64.18 -8.67
C ILE A 169 40.93 62.86 -9.39
N GLN A 170 41.81 62.42 -10.30
CA GLN A 170 41.69 61.14 -10.98
C GLN A 170 41.76 59.96 -10.00
N GLU A 171 42.75 59.94 -9.10
CA GLU A 171 42.88 58.89 -8.09
C GLU A 171 41.65 58.79 -7.18
N SER A 172 41.09 59.94 -6.79
CA SER A 172 39.86 59.99 -6.00
C SER A 172 38.64 59.51 -6.78
N ARG A 173 38.55 59.87 -8.06
CA ARG A 173 37.50 59.39 -8.96
C ARG A 173 37.57 57.88 -9.15
N ASP A 174 38.77 57.33 -9.32
CA ASP A 174 38.99 55.88 -9.47
C ASP A 174 38.62 55.13 -8.21
N LYS A 175 38.99 55.64 -7.02
CA LYS A 175 38.54 55.10 -5.72
C LYS A 175 37.02 55.10 -5.58
N LEU A 176 36.32 56.13 -6.04
CA LEU A 176 34.85 56.15 -5.99
C LEU A 176 34.22 55.17 -7.00
N LEU A 177 34.80 55.05 -8.20
CA LEU A 177 34.31 54.14 -9.23
C LEU A 177 34.50 52.66 -8.86
N ASP A 178 35.65 52.31 -8.26
CA ASP A 178 35.94 50.94 -7.79
C ASP A 178 34.98 50.49 -6.67
N GLN A 179 34.33 51.45 -6.00
CA GLN A 179 33.42 51.18 -4.90
C GLN A 179 31.94 51.21 -5.30
N LYS A 180 31.65 51.51 -6.57
CA LYS A 180 30.30 51.46 -7.11
C LYS A 180 29.78 50.03 -7.11
N VAL A 181 28.65 49.81 -6.44
CA VAL A 181 27.97 48.52 -6.47
C VAL A 181 27.24 48.36 -7.79
N THR A 182 27.46 47.23 -8.47
CA THR A 182 26.72 46.81 -9.67
C THR A 182 25.59 45.85 -9.25
N PRO A 183 24.35 46.00 -9.78
CA PRO A 183 23.22 45.11 -9.47
C PRO A 183 23.45 43.65 -9.84
#